data_AF-A0A183P8M5-F1
#
_entry.id   AF-A0A183P8M5-F1
#
_cell.length_a   1.000
_cell.length_b   1.000
_cell.length_c   1.000
_cell.angle_alpha   90.00
_cell.angle_beta   90.00
_cell.angle_gamma   90.00
#
_symmetry.space_group_name_H-M   'P 1'
#
loop_
_entity.id
_entity.type
_entity.pdbx_description
1 polymer ?
#
loop_
_entity_poly.entity_id
_entity_poly.type
_entity_poly.pdbx_seq_one_letter_code
_entity_poly.pdbx_strand_id
1 'polypeptide(L)'
;MGQLYDKTKKLSGNCRKPERPVKSKEGKVITNIEEQQNKWVEHSKELLNRPAPLNPPNIEAALTDLPINVGPPTIEEISMSIRKIKSGKAAVPDNIPSEALKADVVATARVLHILFNKIWDEEQVQTDWKEGLLVKIPKKGDLNKCNNYRGITLLSIPEKVFNRVLLNRMKDCVGSQLRDQQAGFRKDRSRTDQITTLRINVEQSTAKSCMKDRSQTRSK
;
A
#
# COMPACT_ATOMS: atom_id res chain seq x y z
N MET A 1 -10.36 3.14 -26.09
CA MET A 1 -9.10 2.57 -25.54
C MET A 1 -9.21 1.11 -25.08
N GLY A 2 -10.35 0.61 -24.57
CA GLY A 2 -10.47 -0.78 -24.08
C GLY A 2 -10.48 -1.87 -25.17
N GLN A 3 -11.16 -1.66 -26.29
CA GLN A 3 -11.35 -2.70 -27.32
C GLN A 3 -10.05 -3.20 -27.96
N LEU A 4 -9.07 -2.31 -28.16
CA LEU A 4 -7.76 -2.69 -28.68
C LEU A 4 -7.00 -3.51 -27.65
N TYR A 5 -6.98 -3.08 -26.38
CA TYR A 5 -6.35 -3.81 -25.29
C TYR A 5 -6.93 -5.22 -25.11
N ASP A 6 -8.26 -5.35 -25.17
CA ASP A 6 -8.95 -6.63 -25.01
C ASP A 6 -8.65 -7.58 -26.19
N LYS A 7 -8.60 -7.05 -27.42
CA LYS A 7 -8.18 -7.83 -28.61
C LYS A 7 -6.72 -8.26 -28.52
N THR A 8 -5.80 -7.36 -28.17
CA THR A 8 -4.38 -7.68 -28.02
C THR A 8 -4.13 -8.70 -26.92
N LYS A 9 -4.85 -8.61 -25.79
CA LYS A 9 -4.77 -9.58 -24.69
C LYS A 9 -5.31 -10.95 -25.09
N LYS A 10 -6.36 -11.02 -25.91
CA LYS A 10 -6.93 -12.28 -26.42
C LYS A 10 -5.99 -12.94 -27.45
N LEU A 11 -5.30 -12.14 -28.27
CA LEU A 11 -4.34 -12.60 -29.27
C LEU A 11 -3.00 -13.05 -28.67
N SER A 12 -2.53 -12.41 -27.59
CA SER A 12 -1.21 -12.70 -27.00
C SER A 12 -1.13 -14.03 -26.25
N GLY A 13 -2.26 -14.68 -25.96
CA GLY A 13 -2.29 -15.89 -25.12
C GLY A 13 -1.68 -15.69 -23.72
N ASN A 14 -1.52 -16.80 -22.98
CA ASN A 14 -0.81 -16.80 -21.71
C ASN A 14 0.69 -16.99 -21.96
N CYS A 15 1.42 -15.90 -22.23
CA CYS A 15 2.88 -15.92 -22.19
C CYS A 15 3.35 -16.14 -20.74
N ARG A 16 3.69 -17.38 -20.38
CA ARG A 16 4.48 -17.65 -19.17
C ARG A 16 5.88 -17.11 -19.42
N LYS A 17 6.20 -15.95 -18.82
CA LYS A 17 7.58 -15.47 -18.84
C LYS A 17 8.44 -16.49 -18.10
N PRO A 18 9.55 -16.97 -18.68
CA PRO A 18 10.45 -17.86 -17.95
C PRO A 18 10.91 -17.16 -16.66
N GLU A 19 11.03 -17.94 -15.58
CA GLU A 19 11.61 -17.41 -14.36
C GLU A 19 13.03 -16.96 -14.64
N ARG A 20 13.30 -15.70 -14.31
CA ARG A 20 14.61 -15.11 -14.54
C ARG A 20 15.55 -15.51 -13.42
N PRO A 21 16.80 -15.86 -13.73
CA PRO A 21 17.74 -16.25 -12.70
C PRO A 21 18.06 -15.07 -11.78
N VAL A 22 18.31 -15.39 -10.51
CA VAL A 22 18.62 -14.41 -9.46
C VAL A 22 20.11 -14.46 -9.17
N LYS A 23 20.75 -13.32 -8.90
CA LYS A 23 22.14 -13.25 -8.46
C LYS A 23 22.23 -13.28 -6.93
N SER A 24 23.23 -13.98 -6.41
CA SER A 24 23.61 -13.93 -4.99
C SER A 24 24.20 -12.56 -4.62
N LYS A 25 24.47 -12.34 -3.32
CA LYS A 25 25.10 -11.08 -2.85
C LYS A 25 26.52 -10.94 -3.43
N GLU A 26 27.17 -12.05 -3.73
CA GLU A 26 28.50 -12.19 -4.34
C GLU A 26 28.47 -12.11 -5.88
N GLY A 27 27.29 -11.90 -6.47
CA GLY A 27 27.12 -11.72 -7.92
C GLY A 27 27.02 -13.01 -8.74
N LYS A 28 27.08 -14.19 -8.10
CA LYS A 28 26.93 -15.50 -8.76
C LYS A 28 25.48 -15.70 -9.20
N VAL A 29 25.28 -16.16 -10.43
CA VAL A 29 23.94 -16.49 -10.94
C VAL A 29 23.47 -17.81 -10.33
N ILE A 30 22.34 -17.75 -9.64
CA ILE A 30 21.66 -18.91 -9.05
C ILE A 30 20.71 -19.47 -10.11
N THR A 31 20.94 -20.71 -10.53
CA THR A 31 20.13 -21.39 -11.55
C THR A 31 19.15 -22.40 -10.94
N ASN A 32 19.40 -22.87 -9.72
CA ASN A 32 18.53 -23.79 -9.00
C ASN A 32 17.29 -23.05 -8.45
N ILE A 33 16.10 -23.61 -8.69
CA ILE A 33 14.80 -23.04 -8.26
C ILE A 33 14.71 -22.94 -6.73
N GLU A 34 15.14 -23.97 -6.00
CA GLU A 34 15.09 -23.99 -4.54
C GLU A 34 16.02 -22.93 -3.94
N GLU A 35 17.24 -22.82 -4.44
CA GLU A 35 18.19 -21.79 -4.02
C GLU A 35 17.67 -20.38 -4.35
N GLN A 36 17.00 -20.20 -5.51
CA GLN A 36 16.35 -18.93 -5.84
C GLN A 36 15.22 -18.60 -4.86
N GLN A 37 14.38 -19.58 -4.49
CA GLN A 37 13.31 -19.40 -3.50
C GLN A 37 13.89 -19.04 -2.14
N ASN A 38 14.91 -19.76 -1.67
CA ASN A 38 15.61 -19.44 -0.42
C ASN A 38 16.19 -18.03 -0.45
N LYS A 39 16.78 -17.62 -1.57
CA LYS A 39 17.28 -16.24 -1.75
C LYS A 39 16.17 -15.20 -1.64
N TRP A 40 14.97 -15.48 -2.17
CA TRP A 40 13.80 -14.62 -2.02
C TRP A 40 13.29 -14.56 -0.59
N VAL A 41 13.28 -15.69 0.12
CA VAL A 41 12.90 -15.77 1.53
C VAL A 41 13.86 -14.94 2.39
N GLU A 42 15.16 -15.11 2.22
CA GLU A 42 16.18 -14.31 2.92
C GLU A 42 16.00 -12.82 2.65
N HIS A 43 15.89 -12.44 1.38
CA HIS A 43 15.72 -11.03 1.00
C HIS A 43 14.47 -10.41 1.63
N SER A 44 13.36 -11.16 1.63
CA SER A 44 12.10 -10.69 2.22
C SER A 44 12.18 -10.60 3.74
N LYS A 45 12.83 -11.56 4.39
CA LYS A 45 13.07 -11.53 5.85
C LYS A 45 13.91 -10.32 6.25
N GLU A 46 15.01 -10.07 5.55
CA GLU A 46 15.90 -8.92 5.79
C GLU A 46 15.17 -7.59 5.56
N LEU A 47 14.34 -7.51 4.52
CA LEU A 47 13.62 -6.28 4.17
C LEU A 47 12.47 -5.96 5.13
N LEU A 48 11.70 -6.97 5.55
CA LEU A 48 10.46 -6.78 6.31
C LEU A 48 10.67 -6.80 7.84
N ASN A 49 11.73 -7.47 8.33
CA ASN A 49 12.00 -7.63 9.77
C ASN A 49 13.22 -6.82 10.22
N ARG A 50 13.26 -5.53 9.88
CA ARG A 50 14.35 -4.64 10.32
C ARG A 50 14.28 -4.48 11.85
N PRO A 51 15.42 -4.54 12.57
CA PRO A 51 15.42 -4.30 14.01
C PRO A 51 14.92 -2.88 14.33
N ALA A 52 14.33 -2.73 15.52
CA ALA A 52 13.93 -1.43 16.03
C ALA A 52 15.11 -0.45 16.02
N PRO A 53 14.89 0.84 15.71
CA PRO A 53 15.94 1.84 15.78
C PRO A 53 16.47 1.94 17.21
N LEU A 54 17.80 2.09 17.36
CA LEU A 54 18.46 2.20 18.67
C LEU A 54 17.92 3.37 19.50
N ASN A 55 17.57 4.46 18.83
CA ASN A 55 16.94 5.63 19.45
C ASN A 55 15.50 5.73 18.95
N PRO A 56 14.50 5.30 19.74
CA PRO A 56 13.12 5.48 19.36
C PRO A 56 12.79 6.99 19.34
N PRO A 57 11.96 7.45 18.39
CA PRO A 57 11.47 8.82 18.44
C PRO A 57 10.68 9.04 19.74
N ASN A 58 10.95 10.16 20.43
CA ASN A 58 10.13 10.59 21.55
C ASN A 58 8.78 11.08 21.00
N ILE A 59 7.75 10.26 21.11
CA ILE A 59 6.38 10.60 20.71
C ILE A 59 5.68 11.11 21.96
N GLU A 60 5.47 12.43 22.04
CA GLU A 60 4.64 13.02 23.08
C GLU A 60 3.22 12.45 23.00
N ALA A 61 2.64 12.12 24.15
CA ALA A 61 1.27 11.65 24.21
C ALA A 61 0.33 12.71 23.62
N ALA A 62 -0.60 12.28 22.79
CA ALA A 62 -1.61 13.18 22.25
C ALA A 62 -2.41 13.79 23.42
N LEU A 63 -2.57 15.12 23.40
CA LEU A 63 -3.29 15.86 24.45
C LEU A 63 -4.80 15.52 24.49
N THR A 64 -5.34 14.97 23.40
CA THR A 64 -6.76 14.64 23.26
C THR A 64 -6.93 13.39 22.40
N ASP A 65 -7.89 12.56 22.79
CA ASP A 65 -8.30 11.41 21.99
C ASP A 65 -8.98 11.86 20.70
N LEU A 66 -8.70 11.15 19.62
CA LEU A 66 -9.39 11.35 18.36
C LEU A 66 -10.82 10.81 18.44
N PRO A 67 -11.83 11.50 17.87
CA PRO A 67 -13.23 11.06 17.88
C PRO A 67 -13.47 9.92 16.88
N ILE A 68 -12.81 8.78 17.10
CA ILE A 68 -12.91 7.58 16.27
C ILE A 68 -13.89 6.62 16.93
N ASN A 69 -14.82 6.06 16.16
CA ASN A 69 -15.72 5.02 16.66
C ASN A 69 -14.94 3.72 16.97
N VAL A 70 -14.87 3.38 18.26
CA VAL A 70 -14.21 2.18 18.81
C VAL A 70 -15.17 1.00 19.04
N GLY A 71 -16.47 1.17 18.79
CA GLY A 71 -17.45 0.08 18.84
C GLY A 71 -17.27 -0.93 17.70
N PRO A 72 -17.95 -2.08 17.72
CA PRO A 72 -17.86 -3.07 16.65
C PRO A 72 -18.29 -2.50 15.27
N PRO A 73 -17.78 -3.04 14.15
CA PRO A 73 -18.22 -2.69 12.80
C PRO A 73 -19.73 -2.89 12.59
N THR A 74 -20.40 -1.91 11.99
CA THR A 74 -21.84 -2.02 11.65
C THR A 74 -22.06 -2.70 10.28
N ILE A 75 -23.24 -3.28 10.07
CA ILE A 75 -23.62 -3.89 8.78
C ILE A 75 -23.58 -2.85 7.65
N GLU A 76 -23.95 -1.59 7.93
CA GLU A 76 -23.95 -0.48 6.99
C GLU A 76 -22.52 -0.14 6.54
N GLU A 77 -21.57 -0.04 7.47
CA GLU A 77 -20.16 0.20 7.18
C GLU A 77 -19.54 -0.92 6.32
N ILE A 78 -19.88 -2.16 6.64
CA ILE A 78 -19.45 -3.34 5.89
C ILE A 78 -20.03 -3.30 4.48
N SER A 79 -21.34 -3.07 4.35
CA SER A 79 -22.05 -2.97 3.07
C SER A 79 -21.46 -1.87 2.17
N MET A 80 -21.20 -0.69 2.74
CA MET A 80 -20.55 0.41 2.02
C MET A 80 -19.13 0.05 1.58
N SER A 81 -18.41 -0.71 2.40
CA SER A 81 -17.04 -1.15 2.08
C SER A 81 -17.02 -2.17 0.95
N ILE A 82 -17.92 -3.17 0.98
CA ILE A 82 -18.09 -4.17 -0.10
C ILE A 82 -18.35 -3.47 -1.45
N ARG A 83 -19.28 -2.51 -1.49
CA ARG A 83 -19.62 -1.75 -2.70
C ARG A 83 -18.40 -1.03 -3.30
N LYS A 84 -17.47 -0.56 -2.46
CA LYS A 84 -16.27 0.20 -2.85
C LYS A 84 -15.09 -0.68 -3.26
N ILE A 85 -15.11 -1.98 -3.02
CA ILE A 85 -14.03 -2.89 -3.47
C ILE A 85 -13.98 -2.90 -4.99
N LYS A 86 -12.79 -2.98 -5.58
CA LYS A 86 -12.63 -3.06 -7.04
C LYS A 86 -12.87 -4.49 -7.51
N SER A 87 -13.67 -4.65 -8.56
CA SER A 87 -13.85 -5.90 -9.29
C SER A 87 -12.63 -6.23 -10.16
N GLY A 88 -12.49 -7.47 -10.61
CA GLY A 88 -11.38 -7.97 -11.43
C GLY A 88 -10.07 -8.09 -10.67
N LYS A 89 -10.13 -8.25 -9.34
CA LYS A 89 -8.95 -8.46 -8.49
C LYS A 89 -8.67 -9.95 -8.31
N ALA A 90 -7.41 -10.29 -8.09
CA ALA A 90 -7.02 -11.67 -7.80
C ALA A 90 -7.70 -12.15 -6.51
N ALA A 91 -8.36 -13.30 -6.60
CA ALA A 91 -9.07 -13.97 -5.52
C ALA A 91 -8.11 -14.83 -4.68
N VAL A 92 -7.05 -14.26 -4.16
CA VAL A 92 -5.97 -15.03 -3.49
C VAL A 92 -5.70 -14.38 -2.13
N PRO A 93 -5.54 -15.15 -1.03
CA PRO A 93 -5.34 -16.60 -0.93
C PRO A 93 -6.59 -17.51 -0.97
N ASP A 94 -7.77 -17.01 -0.59
CA ASP A 94 -8.91 -17.88 -0.24
C ASP A 94 -9.80 -18.30 -1.44
N ASN A 95 -9.42 -17.97 -2.68
CA ASN A 95 -10.22 -18.21 -3.89
C ASN A 95 -11.60 -17.52 -3.93
N ILE A 96 -11.86 -16.57 -3.02
CA ILE A 96 -13.09 -15.78 -3.00
C ILE A 96 -12.90 -14.50 -3.83
N PRO A 97 -13.57 -14.34 -4.99
CA PRO A 97 -13.49 -13.13 -5.79
C PRO A 97 -14.31 -12.01 -5.16
N SER A 98 -13.93 -10.76 -5.44
CA SER A 98 -14.68 -9.58 -4.99
C SER A 98 -16.13 -9.54 -5.49
N GLU A 99 -16.39 -10.18 -6.62
CA GLU A 99 -17.67 -10.34 -7.28
C GLU A 99 -18.62 -11.19 -6.45
N ALA A 100 -18.11 -12.21 -5.75
CA ALA A 100 -18.92 -13.04 -4.88
C ALA A 100 -19.53 -12.22 -3.73
N LEU A 101 -18.72 -11.37 -3.09
CA LEU A 101 -19.21 -10.48 -2.01
C LEU A 101 -20.19 -9.43 -2.54
N LYS A 102 -20.09 -9.06 -3.81
CA LYS A 102 -20.96 -8.05 -4.43
C LYS A 102 -22.25 -8.63 -5.00
N ALA A 103 -22.33 -9.95 -5.20
CA ALA A 103 -23.50 -10.61 -5.77
C ALA A 103 -24.74 -10.38 -4.89
N ASP A 104 -24.58 -10.53 -3.58
CA ASP A 104 -25.56 -10.10 -2.59
C ASP A 104 -24.84 -9.38 -1.44
N VAL A 105 -24.81 -8.04 -1.53
CA VAL A 105 -24.14 -7.20 -0.56
C VAL A 105 -24.78 -7.32 0.83
N VAL A 106 -26.10 -7.44 0.91
CA VAL A 106 -26.81 -7.44 2.19
C VAL A 106 -26.59 -8.76 2.92
N ALA A 107 -26.77 -9.89 2.22
CA ALA A 107 -26.52 -11.20 2.80
C ALA A 107 -25.03 -11.34 3.19
N THR A 108 -24.12 -10.95 2.31
CA THR A 108 -22.68 -11.04 2.59
C THR A 108 -22.27 -10.14 3.76
N ALA A 109 -22.81 -8.92 3.86
CA ALA A 109 -22.53 -8.03 4.98
C ALA A 109 -22.98 -8.62 6.32
N ARG A 110 -24.12 -9.32 6.36
CA ARG A 110 -24.59 -10.02 7.58
C ARG A 110 -23.65 -11.14 8.00
N VAL A 111 -23.18 -11.95 7.05
CA VAL A 111 -22.22 -13.02 7.32
C VAL A 111 -20.89 -12.45 7.82
N LEU A 112 -20.36 -11.43 7.14
CA LEU A 112 -19.11 -10.78 7.54
C LEU A 112 -19.24 -10.06 8.89
N HIS A 113 -20.40 -9.53 9.23
CA HIS A 113 -20.65 -8.88 10.51
C HIS A 113 -20.49 -9.85 11.69
N ILE A 114 -20.98 -11.09 11.56
CA ILE A 114 -20.78 -12.13 12.59
C ILE A 114 -19.29 -12.39 12.80
N LEU A 115 -18.55 -12.55 11.69
CA LEU A 115 -17.10 -12.76 11.75
C LEU A 115 -16.37 -11.55 12.37
N PHE A 116 -16.70 -10.34 11.95
CA PHE A 116 -16.02 -9.13 12.41
C PHE A 116 -16.29 -8.83 13.87
N ASN A 117 -17.50 -9.11 14.37
CA ASN A 117 -17.80 -8.98 15.80
C ASN A 117 -17.01 -9.99 16.61
N LYS A 118 -16.91 -11.24 16.15
CA LYS A 118 -16.05 -12.23 16.81
C LYS A 118 -14.58 -11.78 16.88
N ILE A 119 -14.04 -11.26 15.78
CA ILE A 119 -12.69 -10.69 15.74
C ILE A 119 -12.56 -9.50 16.70
N TRP A 120 -13.61 -8.68 16.82
CA TRP A 120 -13.63 -7.52 17.71
C TRP A 120 -13.64 -7.94 19.18
N ASP A 121 -14.47 -8.91 19.56
CA ASP A 121 -14.64 -9.38 20.93
C ASP A 121 -13.43 -10.19 21.42
N GLU A 122 -12.85 -11.02 20.55
CA GLU A 122 -11.70 -11.86 20.88
C GLU A 122 -10.36 -11.13 20.71
N GLU A 123 -10.35 -9.95 20.09
CA GLU A 123 -9.14 -9.21 19.68
C GLU A 123 -8.14 -10.06 18.85
N GLN A 124 -8.65 -11.10 18.19
CA GLN A 124 -7.87 -12.03 17.39
C GLN A 124 -8.40 -12.10 15.96
N VAL A 125 -7.52 -11.81 14.99
CA VAL A 125 -7.81 -12.08 13.58
C VAL A 125 -7.67 -13.57 13.27
N GLN A 126 -8.40 -14.03 12.26
CA GLN A 126 -8.29 -15.40 11.75
C GLN A 126 -6.83 -15.73 11.40
N THR A 127 -6.41 -16.96 11.69
CA THR A 127 -5.04 -17.43 11.39
C THR A 127 -4.70 -17.26 9.91
N ASP A 128 -5.66 -17.51 9.02
CA ASP A 128 -5.50 -17.36 7.57
C ASP A 128 -5.16 -15.91 7.16
N TRP A 129 -5.60 -14.91 7.94
CA TRP A 129 -5.28 -13.49 7.69
C TRP A 129 -3.90 -13.09 8.23
N LYS A 130 -3.28 -13.92 9.06
CA LYS A 130 -1.89 -13.72 9.52
C LYS A 130 -0.88 -14.14 8.46
N GLU A 131 -1.34 -14.90 7.46
CA GLU A 131 -0.56 -15.33 6.31
C GLU A 131 -0.96 -14.53 5.06
N GLY A 132 -0.02 -14.37 4.13
CA GLY A 132 -0.29 -13.64 2.90
C GLY A 132 0.61 -14.08 1.76
N LEU A 133 0.08 -14.09 0.54
CA LEU A 133 0.86 -14.46 -0.62
C LEU A 133 1.75 -13.28 -1.06
N LEU A 134 3.07 -13.46 -0.96
CA LEU A 134 4.04 -12.50 -1.43
C LEU A 134 4.27 -12.63 -2.94
N VAL A 135 3.87 -11.61 -3.69
CA VAL A 135 4.07 -11.54 -5.14
C VAL A 135 5.22 -10.58 -5.48
N LYS A 136 6.17 -11.05 -6.29
CA LYS A 136 7.30 -10.25 -6.81
C LYS A 136 6.88 -9.43 -8.03
N ILE A 137 7.00 -8.11 -7.95
CA ILE A 137 6.76 -7.19 -9.08
C ILE A 137 8.08 -6.54 -9.52
N PRO A 138 8.49 -6.67 -10.79
CA PRO A 138 9.74 -6.08 -11.28
C PRO A 138 9.67 -4.54 -11.26
N LYS A 139 10.75 -3.92 -10.77
CA LYS A 139 11.04 -2.48 -10.88
C LYS A 139 12.01 -2.23 -12.04
N LYS A 140 12.30 -0.97 -12.33
CA LYS A 140 13.34 -0.57 -13.29
C LYS A 140 14.73 -1.01 -12.76
N GLY A 141 15.56 -1.56 -13.65
CA GLY A 141 16.94 -1.97 -13.33
C GLY A 141 17.27 -3.39 -13.80
N ASP A 142 18.41 -3.92 -13.35
CA ASP A 142 18.82 -5.31 -13.59
C ASP A 142 17.91 -6.29 -12.83
N LEU A 143 17.10 -7.04 -13.57
CA LEU A 143 16.12 -7.99 -13.03
C LEU A 143 16.73 -9.29 -12.50
N ASN A 144 18.06 -9.42 -12.52
CA ASN A 144 18.76 -10.48 -11.79
C ASN A 144 19.03 -10.08 -10.32
N LYS A 145 18.80 -8.82 -9.92
CA LYS A 145 19.00 -8.35 -8.54
C LYS A 145 17.68 -8.31 -7.78
N CYS A 146 17.62 -8.92 -6.59
CA CYS A 146 16.41 -8.93 -5.76
C CYS A 146 15.88 -7.52 -5.42
N ASN A 147 16.77 -6.56 -5.16
CA ASN A 147 16.41 -5.16 -4.82
C ASN A 147 15.60 -4.46 -5.92
N ASN A 148 15.72 -4.92 -7.17
CA ASN A 148 14.97 -4.42 -8.32
C ASN A 148 13.59 -5.06 -8.45
N TYR A 149 13.09 -5.69 -7.38
CA TYR A 149 11.72 -6.14 -7.26
C TYR A 149 11.02 -5.42 -6.10
N ARG A 150 9.70 -5.39 -6.18
CA ARG A 150 8.79 -4.96 -5.13
C ARG A 150 7.99 -6.17 -4.71
N GLY A 151 8.09 -6.57 -3.44
CA GLY A 151 7.13 -7.49 -2.84
C GLY A 151 5.78 -6.79 -2.66
N ILE A 152 4.69 -7.44 -3.04
CA ILE A 152 3.33 -7.06 -2.65
C ILE A 152 2.68 -8.27 -2.01
N THR A 153 2.17 -8.10 -0.80
CA THR A 153 1.36 -9.12 -0.12
C THR A 153 -0.08 -9.00 -0.63
N LEU A 154 -0.66 -10.11 -1.09
CA LEU A 154 -2.07 -10.19 -1.43
C LEU A 154 -2.86 -10.64 -0.20
N LEU A 155 -3.70 -9.73 0.30
CA LEU A 155 -4.64 -9.98 1.40
C LEU A 155 -5.94 -10.60 0.88
N SER A 156 -6.64 -11.32 1.74
CA SER A 156 -7.98 -11.85 1.41
C SER A 156 -8.98 -10.72 1.13
N ILE A 157 -10.06 -11.04 0.43
CA ILE A 157 -11.11 -10.04 0.17
C ILE A 157 -11.84 -9.65 1.47
N PRO A 158 -12.25 -10.59 2.35
CA PRO A 158 -12.84 -10.24 3.65
C PRO A 158 -11.93 -9.34 4.51
N GLU A 159 -10.62 -9.62 4.56
CA GLU A 159 -9.66 -8.78 5.29
C GLU A 159 -9.59 -7.37 4.70
N LYS A 160 -9.62 -7.23 3.37
CA LYS A 160 -9.70 -5.92 2.71
C LYS A 160 -10.99 -5.17 3.05
N VAL A 161 -12.12 -5.86 3.20
CA VAL A 161 -13.38 -5.23 3.65
C VAL A 161 -13.18 -4.68 5.07
N PHE A 162 -12.66 -5.51 5.98
CA PHE A 162 -12.41 -5.14 7.37
C PHE A 162 -11.48 -3.93 7.48
N ASN A 163 -10.31 -3.99 6.83
CA ASN A 163 -9.35 -2.89 6.77
C ASN A 163 -9.96 -1.61 6.17
N ARG A 164 -10.89 -1.73 5.22
CA ARG A 164 -11.59 -0.57 4.64
C ARG A 164 -12.56 0.07 5.61
N VAL A 165 -13.23 -0.71 6.47
CA VAL A 165 -14.07 -0.17 7.55
C VAL A 165 -13.21 0.65 8.51
N LEU A 166 -12.11 0.06 9.00
CA LEU A 166 -11.16 0.75 9.89
C LEU A 166 -10.62 2.04 9.28
N LEU A 167 -10.17 1.98 8.02
CA LEU A 167 -9.69 3.14 7.30
C LEU A 167 -10.77 4.23 7.21
N ASN A 168 -12.03 3.87 6.93
CA ASN A 168 -13.10 4.86 6.81
C ASN A 168 -13.41 5.57 8.14
N ARG A 169 -13.23 4.91 9.28
CA ARG A 169 -13.40 5.51 10.61
C ARG A 169 -12.26 6.47 10.96
N MET A 170 -11.02 6.10 10.61
CA MET A 170 -9.83 6.86 10.99
C MET A 170 -9.49 8.01 10.03
N LYS A 171 -9.76 7.86 8.73
CA LYS A 171 -9.20 8.73 7.67
C LYS A 171 -9.51 10.22 7.86
N ASP A 172 -10.70 10.58 8.34
CA ASP A 172 -11.14 11.97 8.41
C ASP A 172 -10.55 12.62 9.67
N CYS A 173 -10.55 11.90 10.80
CA CYS A 173 -9.93 12.30 12.06
C CYS A 173 -8.40 12.44 11.95
N VAL A 174 -7.73 11.44 11.39
CA VAL A 174 -6.27 11.50 11.16
C VAL A 174 -5.95 12.54 10.10
N GLY A 175 -6.78 12.63 9.06
CA GLY A 175 -6.61 13.55 7.96
C GLY A 175 -6.51 15.02 8.39
N SER A 176 -7.22 15.44 9.44
CA SER A 176 -7.16 16.81 9.95
C SER A 176 -5.89 17.11 10.76
N GLN A 177 -5.27 16.10 11.37
CA GLN A 177 -4.03 16.26 12.15
C GLN A 177 -2.76 16.23 11.30
N LEU A 178 -2.84 15.74 10.05
CA LEU A 178 -1.68 15.65 9.17
C LEU A 178 -1.25 17.03 8.63
N ARG A 179 0.05 17.31 8.70
CA ARG A 179 0.68 18.53 8.13
C ARG A 179 0.30 18.76 6.67
N ASP A 180 0.18 20.03 6.30
CA ASP A 180 -0.18 20.41 4.93
C ASP A 180 0.86 20.07 3.86
N GLN A 181 2.11 19.88 4.25
CA GLN A 181 3.16 19.44 3.33
C GLN A 181 3.08 17.94 3.05
N GLN A 182 2.34 17.16 3.85
CA GLN A 182 2.15 15.73 3.59
C GLN A 182 1.11 15.54 2.48
N ALA A 183 1.53 14.98 1.35
CA ALA A 183 0.65 14.63 0.23
C ALA A 183 0.44 13.13 0.04
N GLY A 184 1.37 12.30 0.54
CA GLY A 184 1.28 10.86 0.40
C GLY A 184 -0.01 10.32 1.03
N PHE A 185 -0.75 9.52 0.26
CA PHE A 185 -1.97 8.83 0.69
C PHE A 185 -3.11 9.73 1.20
N ARG A 186 -3.12 11.02 0.83
CA ARG A 186 -4.23 11.93 1.16
C ARG A 186 -5.16 12.12 -0.03
N LYS A 187 -6.44 12.29 0.27
CA LYS A 187 -7.45 12.63 -0.73
C LYS A 187 -7.12 14.02 -1.31
N ASP A 188 -7.36 14.19 -2.60
CA ASP A 188 -7.22 15.48 -3.30
C ASP A 188 -5.81 16.10 -3.23
N ARG A 189 -4.78 15.27 -3.04
CA ARG A 189 -3.37 15.65 -3.07
C ARG A 189 -2.57 14.70 -3.95
N SER A 190 -1.65 15.24 -4.74
CA SER A 190 -0.88 14.49 -5.73
C SER A 190 0.63 14.73 -5.62
N ARG A 191 1.41 13.88 -6.28
CA ARG A 191 2.86 14.09 -6.45
C ARG A 191 3.14 15.40 -7.20
N THR A 192 2.29 15.74 -8.16
CA THR A 192 2.46 16.93 -9.01
C THR A 192 2.35 18.21 -8.18
N ASP A 193 1.43 18.25 -7.22
CA ASP A 193 1.26 19.42 -6.34
C ASP A 193 2.54 19.66 -5.53
N GLN A 194 3.14 18.60 -4.98
CA GLN A 194 4.39 18.70 -4.22
C GLN A 194 5.58 19.14 -5.08
N ILE A 195 5.71 18.62 -6.31
CA ILE A 195 6.76 19.04 -7.25
C ILE A 195 6.59 20.54 -7.58
N THR A 196 5.36 20.98 -7.79
CA THR A 196 5.03 22.38 -8.10
C THR A 196 5.38 23.28 -6.92
N THR A 197 4.96 22.90 -5.71
CA THR A 197 5.30 23.63 -4.47
C THR A 197 6.81 23.72 -4.28
N LEU A 198 7.54 22.62 -4.49
CA LEU A 198 9.00 22.61 -4.38
C LEU A 198 9.65 23.54 -5.40
N ARG A 199 9.17 23.52 -6.65
CA ARG A 199 9.65 24.42 -7.72
C ARG A 199 9.46 25.89 -7.34
N ILE A 200 8.26 26.25 -6.88
CA ILE A 200 7.95 27.63 -6.44
C ILE A 200 8.87 28.06 -5.30
N ASN A 201 9.10 27.18 -4.32
CA ASN A 201 9.99 27.50 -3.19
C ASN A 201 11.44 27.75 -3.64
N VAL A 202 11.94 26.97 -4.60
CA VAL A 202 13.29 27.15 -5.17
C VAL A 202 13.38 28.43 -6.01
N GLU A 203 12.36 28.75 -6.80
CA GLU A 203 12.29 30.00 -7.58
C GLU A 203 12.23 31.23 -6.68
N GLN A 204 11.46 31.18 -5.59
CA GLN A 204 11.38 32.29 -4.64
C GLN A 204 12.67 32.49 -3.84
N SER A 205 13.38 31.41 -3.48
CA SER A 205 14.63 31.52 -2.74
C SER A 205 15.75 32.12 -3.62
N THR A 206 15.84 31.70 -4.88
CA THR A 206 16.78 32.27 -5.86
C THR A 206 16.48 33.74 -6.18
N ALA A 207 15.20 34.10 -6.34
CA ALA A 207 14.80 35.50 -6.55
C ALA A 207 15.15 36.41 -5.35
N LYS A 208 14.90 35.94 -4.13
CA LYS A 208 15.26 36.67 -2.89
C LYS A 208 16.76 36.85 -2.72
N SER A 209 17.57 35.84 -3.09
CA SER A 209 19.04 35.96 -3.09
C SER A 209 19.50 37.08 -4.05
N CYS A 210 18.98 37.09 -5.28
CA CYS A 210 19.34 38.08 -6.29
C CYS A 210 18.95 39.52 -5.88
N MET A 211 17.83 39.69 -5.17
CA MET A 211 17.44 40.99 -4.60
C MET A 211 18.37 41.46 -3.47
N LYS A 212 18.88 40.54 -2.65
CA LYS A 212 19.81 40.84 -1.56
C LYS A 212 21.20 41.23 -2.06
N ASP A 213 21.65 40.59 -3.14
CA ASP A 213 22.93 40.92 -3.80
C ASP A 213 22.88 42.30 -4.48
N ARG A 214 21.71 42.68 -5.03
CA ARG A 214 21.49 44.01 -5.64
C ARG A 214 21.39 45.15 -4.64
N SER A 215 20.91 44.90 -3.42
CA SER A 215 20.86 45.93 -2.38
C SER A 215 22.23 46.16 -1.74
N GLN A 216 23.09 45.14 -1.64
CA GLN A 216 24.48 45.31 -1.15
C GLN A 216 25.41 45.98 -2.17
N THR A 217 25.15 45.85 -3.47
CA THR A 217 25.93 46.52 -4.52
C THR A 217 25.57 47.99 -4.74
N ARG A 218 24.40 48.46 -4.24
CA ARG A 218 23.97 49.87 -4.33
C ARG A 218 24.35 50.75 -3.12
N SER A 219 24.91 50.17 -2.06
CA SER A 219 25.37 50.89 -0.87
C SER A 219 26.89 51.13 -0.85
N LYS A 220 27.54 51.16 -2.02
CA LYS A 220 28.92 51.61 -2.20
C LYS A 220 28.96 52.78 -3.18
#